data_AF-A0A202E586-F1
#
_entry.id   AF-A0A202E586-F1
#
_cell.length_a   1.000
_cell.length_b   1.000
_cell.length_c   1.000
_cell.angle_alpha   90.00
_cell.angle_beta   90.00
_cell.angle_gamma   90.00
#
_symmetry.space_group_name_H-M   'P 1'
#
loop_
_entity.id
_entity.type
_entity.pdbx_description
1 polymer ?
#
loop_
_entity_poly.entity_id
_entity_poly.type
_entity_poly.pdbx_seq_one_letter_code
_entity_poly.pdbx_strand_id
1 'polypeptide(L)'
;MAWTSHVDELLYDGERERHRLEFAHAMAVVTNHRVLVFTDGDGPAYRHIDRPNVGRVVVDVGGEPRHLGHALVPGLLGALLLAVSALAASVDLGLRSAAESMSDGGSETTGLPSALDSAFGAAETLLSAFELGLLALGALALCGGLFFCARYARSRSRAVRLTVYGDDDITFPVADIDIENGRVTALNSAIQPGDEHHALLEEQPDGLEGRPDTDATERNPRAERTDGIGPGERRGKESG
;
A
#
# COMPACT_ATOMS: atom_id res chain seq x y z
N MET A 1 12.12 -21.07 -7.30
CA MET A 1 13.36 -20.88 -6.51
C MET A 1 13.74 -22.18 -5.81
N ALA A 2 14.97 -22.68 -5.95
CA ALA A 2 15.42 -23.91 -5.30
C ALA A 2 15.97 -23.68 -3.87
N TRP A 3 16.48 -22.49 -3.59
CA TRP A 3 17.07 -22.16 -2.27
C TRP A 3 16.04 -21.94 -1.17
N THR A 4 14.80 -21.60 -1.52
CA THR A 4 13.70 -21.40 -0.58
C THR A 4 13.32 -22.68 0.18
N SER A 5 13.59 -23.86 -0.38
CA SER A 5 13.38 -25.14 0.31
C SER A 5 14.61 -25.61 1.11
N HIS A 6 15.74 -24.90 1.01
CA HIS A 6 17.02 -25.24 1.65
C HIS A 6 17.49 -24.12 2.58
N VAL A 7 16.55 -23.41 3.21
CA VAL A 7 16.86 -22.32 4.15
C VAL A 7 17.73 -22.81 5.30
N ASP A 8 17.52 -24.05 5.76
CA ASP A 8 18.30 -24.66 6.84
C ASP A 8 19.80 -24.76 6.53
N GLU A 9 20.17 -24.88 5.25
CA GLU A 9 21.58 -24.90 4.80
C GLU A 9 22.21 -23.49 4.80
N LEU A 10 21.39 -22.43 4.86
CA LEU A 10 21.84 -21.04 4.88
C LEU A 10 21.99 -20.49 6.30
N LEU A 11 21.46 -21.19 7.30
CA LEU A 11 21.54 -20.78 8.71
C LEU A 11 22.94 -21.01 9.27
N TYR A 12 23.40 -20.09 10.13
CA TYR A 12 24.63 -20.28 10.89
C TYR A 12 24.38 -21.22 12.08
N ASP A 13 25.46 -21.78 12.64
CA ASP A 13 25.36 -22.58 13.86
C ASP A 13 24.72 -21.79 15.01
N GLY A 14 23.66 -22.35 15.60
CA GLY A 14 22.88 -21.69 16.67
C GLY A 14 21.84 -20.68 16.17
N GLU A 15 21.77 -20.45 14.86
CA GLU A 15 20.68 -19.72 14.25
C GLU A 15 19.46 -20.63 14.05
N ARG A 16 18.27 -20.09 14.30
CA ARG A 16 17.00 -20.82 14.17
C ARG A 16 15.98 -19.95 13.45
N GLU A 17 15.26 -20.56 12.53
CA GLU A 17 14.05 -19.98 11.95
C GLU A 17 13.01 -19.74 13.06
N ARG A 18 12.47 -18.52 13.11
CA ARG A 18 11.34 -18.16 13.99
C ARG A 18 10.05 -18.07 13.20
N HIS A 19 10.11 -17.39 12.07
CA HIS A 19 8.97 -17.20 11.20
C HIS A 19 9.39 -17.31 9.74
N ARG A 20 8.55 -17.96 8.95
CA ARG A 20 8.63 -17.98 7.49
C ARG A 20 7.32 -17.46 6.92
N LEU A 21 7.44 -16.45 6.08
CA LEU A 21 6.32 -15.76 5.45
C LEU A 21 6.49 -15.84 3.94
N GLU A 22 5.58 -16.54 3.30
CA GLU A 22 5.50 -16.65 1.84
C GLU A 22 4.56 -15.58 1.31
N PHE A 23 5.09 -14.75 0.40
CA PHE A 23 4.37 -13.77 -0.39
C PHE A 23 4.25 -14.29 -1.83
N ALA A 24 3.37 -13.68 -2.63
CA ALA A 24 3.15 -14.13 -4.01
C ALA A 24 4.43 -14.19 -4.88
N HIS A 25 5.41 -13.32 -4.62
CA HIS A 25 6.63 -13.15 -5.42
C HIS A 25 7.91 -13.04 -4.59
N ALA A 26 7.82 -13.35 -3.30
CA ALA A 26 8.93 -13.26 -2.37
C ALA A 26 8.71 -14.19 -1.18
N MET A 27 9.77 -14.53 -0.48
CA MET A 27 9.70 -15.20 0.80
C MET A 27 10.64 -14.51 1.78
N ALA A 28 10.13 -14.19 2.96
CA ALA A 28 10.90 -13.62 4.05
C ALA A 28 10.98 -14.64 5.20
N VAL A 29 12.19 -14.94 5.63
CA VAL A 29 12.46 -15.77 6.81
C VAL A 29 13.09 -14.88 7.87
N VAL A 30 12.44 -14.83 9.03
CA VAL A 30 12.97 -14.15 10.20
C VAL A 30 13.56 -15.19 11.13
N THR A 31 14.85 -15.05 11.42
CA THR A 31 15.57 -15.91 12.35
C THR A 31 15.78 -15.20 13.68
N ASN A 32 16.43 -15.84 14.64
CA ASN A 32 16.86 -15.15 15.86
C ASN A 32 17.91 -14.05 15.61
N HIS A 33 18.66 -14.09 14.50
CA HIS A 33 19.76 -13.16 14.22
C HIS A 33 19.49 -12.20 13.05
N ARG A 34 18.90 -12.70 11.97
CA ARG A 34 18.80 -11.99 10.69
C ARG A 34 17.44 -12.22 10.01
N VAL A 35 17.19 -11.40 9.02
CA VAL A 35 16.08 -11.55 8.08
C VAL A 35 16.68 -11.96 6.74
N LEU A 36 16.19 -13.08 6.20
CA LEU A 36 16.54 -13.59 4.88
C LEU A 36 15.39 -13.26 3.93
N VAL A 37 15.68 -12.60 2.82
CA VAL A 37 14.67 -12.24 1.81
C VAL A 37 15.04 -12.87 0.49
N PHE A 38 14.11 -13.65 -0.05
CA PHE A 38 14.17 -14.24 -1.37
C PHE A 38 13.15 -13.53 -2.26
N THR A 39 13.54 -13.03 -3.43
CA THR A 39 12.63 -12.31 -4.34
C THR A 39 12.91 -12.64 -5.81
N ASP A 40 11.84 -12.81 -6.59
CA ASP A 40 11.93 -13.08 -8.04
C ASP A 40 12.04 -11.79 -8.88
N GLY A 41 12.22 -10.63 -8.23
CA GLY A 41 12.21 -9.30 -8.87
C GLY A 41 13.57 -8.80 -9.37
N ASP A 42 13.60 -7.52 -9.75
CA ASP A 42 14.82 -6.84 -10.18
C ASP A 42 15.77 -6.64 -8.99
N GLY A 43 16.90 -7.34 -9.03
CA GLY A 43 17.97 -7.27 -8.03
C GLY A 43 18.49 -8.65 -7.63
N PRO A 44 19.24 -8.73 -6.52
CA PRO A 44 19.70 -10.00 -6.00
C PRO A 44 18.52 -10.86 -5.55
N ALA A 45 18.45 -12.09 -6.04
CA ALA A 45 17.38 -13.05 -5.70
C ALA A 45 17.41 -13.47 -4.22
N TYR A 46 18.52 -13.22 -3.53
CA TYR A 46 18.72 -13.48 -2.11
C TYR A 46 19.44 -12.30 -1.47
N ARG A 47 18.93 -11.82 -0.33
CA ARG A 47 19.56 -10.84 0.54
C ARG A 47 19.38 -11.23 2.00
N HIS A 48 20.32 -10.84 2.85
CA HIS A 48 20.23 -11.03 4.29
C HIS A 48 20.60 -9.75 5.03
N ILE A 49 19.97 -9.51 6.17
CA ILE A 49 20.19 -8.32 7.01
C ILE A 49 20.08 -8.75 8.46
N ASP A 50 21.00 -8.29 9.30
CA ASP A 50 20.88 -8.51 10.74
C ASP A 50 19.66 -7.78 11.28
N ARG A 51 18.87 -8.46 12.13
CA ARG A 51 17.61 -7.93 12.65
C ARG A 51 17.72 -6.54 13.28
N PRO A 52 18.77 -6.21 14.09
CA PRO A 52 18.92 -4.87 14.66
C PRO A 52 19.06 -3.76 13.61
N ASN A 53 19.52 -4.10 12.40
CA ASN A 53 19.70 -3.14 11.31
C ASN A 53 18.43 -2.98 10.47
N VAL A 54 17.36 -3.73 10.75
CA VAL A 54 16.08 -3.55 10.10
C VAL A 54 15.29 -2.47 10.83
N GLY A 55 14.99 -1.37 10.13
CA GLY A 55 14.24 -0.25 10.67
C GLY A 55 12.74 -0.48 10.59
N ARG A 56 12.11 0.05 9.54
CA ARG A 56 10.65 0.01 9.36
C ARG A 56 10.27 -0.90 8.20
N VAL A 57 9.21 -1.67 8.38
CA VAL A 57 8.51 -2.36 7.29
C VAL A 57 7.34 -1.49 6.84
N VAL A 58 7.36 -1.02 5.60
CA VAL A 58 6.29 -0.16 5.03
C VAL A 58 5.76 -0.79 3.75
N VAL A 59 4.44 -0.78 3.58
CA VAL A 59 3.84 -1.04 2.27
C VAL A 59 3.89 0.25 1.47
N ASP A 60 4.74 0.27 0.45
CA ASP A 60 4.77 1.34 -0.54
C ASP A 60 3.90 0.96 -1.74
N VAL A 61 3.32 1.96 -2.38
CA VAL A 61 2.52 1.76 -3.58
C VAL A 61 3.24 2.38 -4.76
N GLY A 62 4.13 1.59 -5.34
CA GLY A 62 4.82 1.93 -6.58
C GLY A 62 3.86 1.88 -7.77
N GLY A 63 3.76 2.99 -8.48
CA GLY A 63 3.09 3.07 -9.78
C GLY A 63 3.83 4.06 -10.64
N GLU A 64 4.08 3.72 -11.90
CA GLU A 64 4.85 4.60 -12.78
C GLU A 64 3.96 5.77 -13.24
N PRO A 65 4.23 7.01 -12.77
CA PRO A 65 3.29 8.12 -12.91
C PRO A 65 3.09 8.56 -14.36
N ARG A 66 3.97 8.11 -15.27
CA ARG A 66 3.88 8.38 -16.71
C ARG A 66 2.53 7.98 -17.31
N HIS A 67 1.95 6.87 -16.85
CA HIS A 67 0.66 6.39 -17.36
C HIS A 67 -0.50 7.27 -16.92
N LEU A 68 -0.41 7.90 -15.74
CA LEU A 68 -1.41 8.85 -15.25
C LEU A 68 -1.39 10.13 -16.10
N GLY A 69 -0.21 10.61 -16.49
CA GLY A 69 -0.08 11.72 -17.44
C GLY A 69 -0.73 11.43 -18.79
N HIS A 70 -0.57 10.21 -19.31
CA HIS A 70 -1.20 9.79 -20.56
C HIS A 70 -2.72 9.57 -20.44
N ALA A 71 -3.26 9.30 -19.25
CA ALA A 71 -4.70 9.18 -19.01
C ALA A 71 -5.40 10.54 -18.87
N LEU A 72 -4.70 11.52 -18.30
CA LEU A 72 -5.28 12.80 -17.89
C LEU A 72 -5.72 13.65 -19.08
N VAL A 73 -4.89 13.75 -20.12
CA VAL A 73 -5.19 14.53 -21.32
C VAL A 73 -6.43 14.01 -22.07
N PRO A 74 -6.51 12.72 -22.48
CA PRO A 74 -7.70 12.20 -23.16
C PRO A 74 -8.92 12.16 -22.23
N GLY A 75 -8.73 11.90 -20.93
CA GLY A 75 -9.82 11.91 -19.95
C GLY A 75 -10.47 13.28 -19.79
N LEU A 76 -9.67 14.34 -19.61
CA LEU A 76 -10.18 15.71 -19.52
C LEU A 76 -10.82 16.18 -20.83
N LEU A 77 -10.20 15.85 -21.97
CA LEU A 77 -10.75 16.20 -23.28
C LEU A 77 -12.11 15.51 -23.51
N GLY A 78 -12.21 14.22 -23.20
CA GLY A 78 -13.47 13.48 -23.27
C GLY A 78 -14.54 14.05 -22.35
N ALA A 79 -14.19 14.35 -21.09
CA ALA A 79 -15.12 14.96 -20.14
C ALA A 79 -15.61 16.34 -20.60
N LEU A 80 -14.72 17.17 -21.15
CA LEU A 80 -15.07 18.49 -21.68
C LEU A 80 -16.00 18.39 -22.89
N LEU A 81 -15.70 17.50 -23.84
CA LEU A 81 -16.55 17.27 -25.02
C LEU A 81 -17.95 16.79 -24.62
N LEU A 82 -18.06 15.86 -23.66
CA LEU A 82 -19.34 15.41 -23.15
C LEU A 82 -20.10 16.52 -22.40
N ALA A 83 -19.40 17.35 -21.63
CA ALA A 83 -20.02 18.49 -20.95
C ALA A 83 -20.58 19.51 -21.94
N VAL A 84 -19.85 19.83 -23.01
CA VAL A 84 -20.32 20.71 -24.09
C VAL A 84 -21.52 20.10 -24.81
N SER A 85 -21.47 18.82 -25.16
CA SER A 85 -22.59 18.12 -25.81
C SER A 85 -23.84 18.07 -24.92
N ALA A 86 -23.69 17.81 -23.62
CA ALA A 86 -24.80 17.81 -22.66
C ALA A 86 -25.41 19.19 -22.47
N LEU A 87 -24.58 20.25 -22.47
CA LEU A 87 -25.06 21.63 -22.40
C LEU A 87 -25.85 22.00 -23.65
N ALA A 88 -25.35 21.65 -24.85
CA ALA A 88 -26.07 21.86 -26.10
C ALA A 88 -27.44 21.15 -26.11
N ALA A 89 -27.48 19.88 -25.70
CA ALA A 89 -28.72 19.11 -25.60
C ALA A 89 -29.72 19.72 -24.59
N SER A 90 -29.23 20.27 -23.48
CA SER A 90 -30.07 20.94 -22.47
C SER A 90 -30.68 22.24 -23.01
N VAL A 91 -29.92 22.99 -23.80
CA VAL A 91 -30.39 24.22 -24.46
C VAL A 91 -31.43 23.89 -25.55
N ASP A 92 -31.19 22.86 -26.37
CA ASP A 92 -32.15 22.40 -27.38
C ASP A 92 -33.48 21.97 -26.73
N LEU A 93 -33.40 21.16 -25.67
CA LEU A 93 -34.58 20.71 -24.94
C LEU A 93 -35.35 21.89 -24.29
N GLY A 94 -34.62 22.88 -23.76
CA GLY A 94 -35.20 24.12 -23.23
C GLY A 94 -35.89 24.97 -24.30
N LEU A 95 -35.30 25.07 -25.49
CA LEU A 95 -35.88 25.82 -26.60
C LEU A 95 -37.11 25.12 -27.17
N ARG A 96 -37.07 23.79 -27.30
CA ARG A 96 -38.20 22.97 -27.78
C ARG A 96 -39.37 23.03 -26.82
N SER A 97 -39.12 22.89 -25.52
CA SER A 97 -40.17 23.03 -24.51
C SER A 97 -40.77 24.45 -24.46
N ALA A 98 -39.97 25.49 -24.66
CA ALA A 98 -40.47 26.86 -24.77
C ALA A 98 -41.28 27.10 -26.06
N ALA A 99 -40.85 26.52 -27.19
CA ALA A 99 -41.55 26.59 -28.47
C ALA A 99 -42.88 25.83 -28.45
N GLU A 100 -42.92 24.63 -27.87
CA GLU A 100 -44.16 23.87 -27.65
C GLU A 100 -45.15 24.64 -26.78
N SER A 101 -44.65 25.33 -25.75
CA SER A 101 -45.49 26.18 -24.87
C SER A 101 -46.04 27.42 -25.59
N MET A 102 -45.35 27.93 -26.62
CA MET A 102 -45.83 29.05 -27.45
C MET A 102 -46.72 28.60 -28.61
N SER A 103 -46.52 27.39 -29.14
CA SER A 103 -47.25 26.86 -30.30
C SER A 103 -48.71 26.50 -30.01
N ASP A 104 -49.11 26.36 -28.74
CA ASP A 104 -50.52 26.21 -28.34
C ASP A 104 -51.34 27.50 -28.58
N GLY A 105 -50.67 28.64 -28.82
CA GLY A 105 -51.24 29.90 -29.28
C GLY A 105 -50.90 30.18 -30.74
N GLY A 106 -51.64 29.56 -31.65
CA GLY A 106 -51.40 29.51 -33.10
C GLY A 106 -50.73 30.71 -33.80
N SER A 107 -49.89 30.40 -34.79
CA SER A 107 -49.68 31.29 -35.95
C SER A 107 -49.14 30.49 -37.14
N GLU A 108 -49.96 30.38 -38.19
CA GLU A 108 -49.56 29.94 -39.51
C GLU A 108 -48.64 31.01 -40.12
N THR A 109 -47.33 30.75 -40.14
CA THR A 109 -46.37 31.69 -40.77
C THR A 109 -46.06 31.25 -42.20
N THR A 110 -46.84 31.84 -43.11
CA THR A 110 -46.49 32.31 -44.46
C THR A 110 -45.11 31.90 -45.01
N GLY A 111 -45.13 30.90 -45.89
CA GLY A 111 -44.28 30.70 -47.08
C GLY A 111 -42.94 31.42 -47.15
N LEU A 112 -41.92 30.87 -46.50
CA LEU A 112 -40.53 31.07 -46.92
C LEU A 112 -40.32 30.44 -48.31
N PRO A 113 -39.47 31.01 -49.19
CA PRO A 113 -39.12 30.35 -50.44
C PRO A 113 -38.47 29.00 -50.12
N SER A 114 -38.97 27.93 -50.72
CA SER A 114 -38.58 26.53 -50.45
C SER A 114 -37.06 26.28 -50.47
N ALA A 115 -36.31 27.10 -51.21
CA ALA A 115 -34.84 27.09 -51.21
C ALA A 115 -34.24 27.48 -49.84
N LEU A 116 -34.78 28.48 -49.14
CA LEU A 116 -34.32 28.87 -47.80
C LEU A 116 -34.67 27.81 -46.77
N ASP A 117 -35.86 27.24 -46.83
CA ASP A 117 -36.29 26.16 -45.93
C ASP A 117 -35.40 24.91 -46.09
N SER A 118 -35.08 24.55 -47.34
CA SER A 118 -34.13 23.47 -47.61
C SER A 118 -32.71 23.77 -47.12
N ALA A 119 -32.28 25.04 -47.16
CA ALA A 119 -30.98 25.46 -46.65
C ALA A 119 -30.93 25.40 -45.11
N PHE A 120 -32.00 25.79 -44.43
CA PHE A 120 -32.12 25.67 -42.98
C PHE A 120 -32.17 24.20 -42.54
N GLY A 121 -32.96 23.34 -43.20
CA GLY A 121 -33.00 21.91 -42.90
C GLY A 121 -31.65 21.21 -43.16
N ALA A 122 -30.92 21.62 -44.20
CA ALA A 122 -29.56 21.13 -44.45
C ALA A 122 -28.58 21.58 -43.37
N ALA A 123 -28.69 22.83 -42.90
CA ALA A 123 -27.88 23.37 -41.81
C ALA A 123 -28.17 22.67 -40.47
N GLU A 124 -29.44 22.40 -40.17
CA GLU A 124 -29.86 21.65 -38.99
C GLU A 124 -29.30 20.23 -39.03
N THR A 125 -29.43 19.53 -40.16
CA THR A 125 -28.87 18.19 -40.33
C THR A 125 -27.35 18.17 -40.14
N LEU A 126 -26.64 19.16 -40.68
CA LEU A 126 -25.20 19.31 -40.49
C LEU A 126 -24.83 19.58 -39.03
N LEU A 127 -25.60 20.41 -38.33
CA LEU A 127 -25.39 20.71 -36.92
C LEU A 127 -25.65 19.47 -36.06
N SER A 128 -26.72 18.72 -36.29
CA SER A 128 -26.99 17.46 -35.59
C SER A 128 -25.91 16.41 -35.85
N ALA A 129 -25.42 16.30 -37.09
CA ALA A 129 -24.31 15.41 -37.41
C ALA A 129 -23.02 15.83 -36.70
N PHE A 130 -22.77 17.14 -36.58
CA PHE A 130 -21.64 17.69 -35.84
C PHE A 130 -21.74 17.39 -34.34
N GLU A 131 -22.91 17.61 -33.73
CA GLU A 131 -23.17 17.28 -32.33
C GLU A 131 -22.96 15.79 -32.04
N LEU A 132 -23.50 14.91 -32.90
CA LEU A 132 -23.27 13.47 -32.80
C LEU A 132 -21.78 13.11 -32.93
N GLY A 133 -21.07 13.80 -33.83
CA GLY A 133 -19.62 13.67 -33.98
C GLY A 133 -18.87 14.07 -32.71
N LEU A 134 -19.23 15.19 -32.08
CA LEU A 134 -18.64 15.65 -30.82
C LEU A 134 -18.91 14.66 -29.68
N LEU A 135 -20.15 14.15 -29.60
CA LEU A 135 -20.53 13.15 -28.61
C LEU A 135 -19.75 11.85 -28.80
N ALA A 136 -19.65 11.35 -30.03
CA ALA A 136 -18.91 10.14 -30.35
C ALA A 136 -17.41 10.30 -30.03
N LEU A 137 -16.81 11.43 -30.41
CA LEU A 137 -15.41 11.73 -30.13
C LEU A 137 -15.15 11.88 -28.62
N GLY A 138 -16.04 12.55 -27.91
CA GLY A 138 -15.97 12.71 -26.45
C GLY A 138 -16.08 11.36 -25.73
N ALA A 139 -17.03 10.53 -26.12
CA ALA A 139 -17.20 9.18 -25.59
C ALA A 139 -15.96 8.31 -25.86
N LEU A 140 -15.42 8.34 -27.08
CA LEU A 140 -14.20 7.61 -27.45
C LEU A 140 -12.99 8.06 -26.61
N ALA A 141 -12.80 9.38 -26.48
CA ALA A 141 -11.72 9.95 -25.67
C ALA A 141 -11.85 9.56 -24.19
N LEU A 142 -13.07 9.57 -23.64
CA LEU A 142 -13.34 9.16 -22.27
C LEU A 142 -13.08 7.66 -22.08
N CYS A 143 -13.52 6.80 -23.00
CA CYS A 143 -13.20 5.38 -22.98
C CYS A 143 -11.69 5.13 -23.01
N GLY A 144 -10.95 5.89 -23.82
CA GLY A 144 -9.48 5.86 -23.84
C GLY A 144 -8.89 6.27 -22.49
N GLY A 145 -9.37 7.36 -21.89
CA GLY A 145 -8.96 7.81 -20.55
C GLY A 145 -9.23 6.74 -19.48
N LEU A 146 -10.43 6.16 -19.45
CA LEU A 146 -10.80 5.05 -18.56
C LEU A 146 -9.91 3.83 -18.79
N PHE A 147 -9.60 3.49 -20.03
CA PHE A 147 -8.70 2.40 -20.36
C PHE A 147 -7.29 2.63 -19.78
N PHE A 148 -6.73 3.83 -19.94
CA PHE A 148 -5.44 4.17 -19.34
C PHE A 148 -5.49 4.21 -17.81
N CYS A 149 -6.57 4.72 -17.21
CA CYS A 149 -6.80 4.66 -15.77
C CYS A 149 -6.87 3.22 -15.26
N ALA A 150 -7.59 2.34 -15.95
CA ALA A 150 -7.68 0.92 -15.63
C ALA A 150 -6.32 0.22 -15.78
N ARG A 151 -5.58 0.53 -16.85
CA ARG A 151 -4.23 0.02 -17.07
C ARG A 151 -3.26 0.51 -15.99
N TYR A 152 -3.35 1.78 -15.60
CA TYR A 152 -2.56 2.35 -14.50
C TYR A 152 -2.90 1.68 -13.17
N ALA A 153 -4.19 1.51 -12.86
CA ALA A 153 -4.65 0.79 -11.67
C ALA A 153 -4.14 -0.65 -11.66
N ARG A 154 -4.12 -1.31 -12.83
CA ARG A 154 -3.55 -2.66 -12.98
C ARG A 154 -2.02 -2.69 -12.89
N SER A 155 -1.34 -1.60 -13.27
CA SER A 155 0.13 -1.46 -13.13
C SER A 155 0.57 -1.11 -11.71
N ARG A 156 -0.38 -0.76 -10.83
CA ARG A 156 -0.11 -0.38 -9.45
C ARG A 156 0.20 -1.64 -8.64
N SER A 157 1.45 -2.07 -8.68
CA SER A 157 1.96 -3.14 -7.81
C SER A 157 2.30 -2.56 -6.45
N ARG A 158 1.69 -3.09 -5.39
CA ARG A 158 2.13 -2.79 -4.02
C ARG A 158 3.46 -3.50 -3.78
N ALA A 159 4.35 -2.86 -3.05
CA ALA A 159 5.63 -3.44 -2.68
C ALA A 159 5.87 -3.22 -1.18
N VAL A 160 6.45 -4.20 -0.52
CA VAL A 160 6.95 -4.02 0.84
C VAL A 160 8.36 -3.48 0.73
N ARG A 161 8.63 -2.36 1.41
CA ARG A 161 9.97 -1.80 1.61
C ARG A 161 10.40 -2.07 3.05
N LEU A 162 11.52 -2.76 3.20
CA LEU A 162 12.23 -2.93 4.46
C LEU A 162 13.35 -1.89 4.47
N THR A 163 13.23 -0.91 5.36
CA THR A 163 14.29 0.08 5.54
C THR A 163 15.45 -0.55 6.29
N VAL A 164 16.65 -0.45 5.72
CA VAL A 164 17.87 -1.02 6.31
C VAL A 164 18.78 0.12 6.76
N TYR A 165 19.18 0.10 8.03
CA TYR A 165 20.15 1.07 8.52
C TYR A 165 21.55 0.69 8.06
N GLY A 166 22.16 1.57 7.26
CA GLY A 166 23.53 1.40 6.79
C GLY A 166 23.68 0.60 5.49
N ASP A 167 22.57 0.23 4.83
CA ASP A 167 22.57 -0.45 3.54
C ASP A 167 21.36 0.01 2.68
N ASP A 168 21.27 -0.49 1.45
CA ASP A 168 20.15 -0.24 0.55
C ASP A 168 18.86 -0.93 1.03
N ASP A 169 17.75 -0.20 0.96
CA ASP A 169 16.43 -0.72 1.29
C ASP A 169 16.06 -1.91 0.40
N ILE A 170 15.45 -2.91 1.02
CA ILE A 170 14.98 -4.10 0.31
C ILE A 170 13.53 -3.90 -0.04
N THR A 171 13.24 -3.92 -1.34
CA THR A 171 11.88 -3.78 -1.86
C THR A 171 11.50 -5.04 -2.62
N PHE A 172 10.32 -5.59 -2.34
CA PHE A 172 9.76 -6.70 -3.11
C PHE A 172 8.25 -6.54 -3.31
N PRO A 173 7.70 -7.03 -4.45
CA PRO A 173 6.27 -6.93 -4.75
C PRO A 173 5.45 -7.81 -3.80
N VAL A 174 4.28 -7.32 -3.41
CA VAL A 174 3.32 -7.99 -2.52
C VAL A 174 1.92 -7.96 -3.12
N ALA A 175 1.18 -9.07 -2.99
CA ALA A 175 -0.20 -9.13 -3.46
C ALA A 175 -1.16 -8.56 -2.40
N ASP A 176 -2.32 -8.04 -2.83
CA ASP A 176 -3.33 -7.51 -1.90
C ASP A 176 -3.78 -8.55 -0.87
N ILE A 177 -3.89 -9.82 -1.28
CA ILE A 177 -4.24 -10.94 -0.40
C ILE A 177 -3.21 -11.15 0.73
N ASP A 178 -1.93 -10.87 0.49
CA ASP A 178 -0.89 -10.99 1.52
C ASP A 178 -1.06 -9.91 2.60
N ILE A 179 -1.49 -8.72 2.20
CA ILE A 179 -1.78 -7.59 3.09
C ILE A 179 -3.06 -7.88 3.89
N GLU A 180 -4.12 -8.34 3.22
CA GLU A 180 -5.40 -8.70 3.85
C GLU A 180 -5.23 -9.83 4.87
N ASN A 181 -4.38 -10.82 4.57
CA ASN A 181 -4.01 -11.89 5.49
C ASN A 181 -3.08 -11.44 6.63
N GLY A 182 -2.72 -10.15 6.70
CA GLY A 182 -1.87 -9.60 7.75
C GLY A 182 -0.40 -10.05 7.69
N ARG A 183 0.09 -10.60 6.57
CA ARG A 183 1.46 -11.11 6.45
C ARG A 183 2.52 -10.03 6.64
N VAL A 184 2.23 -8.81 6.18
CA VAL A 184 3.13 -7.66 6.38
C VAL A 184 3.20 -7.28 7.86
N THR A 185 2.06 -7.30 8.56
CA THR A 185 2.01 -7.06 10.01
C THR A 185 2.76 -8.15 10.77
N ALA A 186 2.57 -9.42 10.39
CA ALA A 186 3.31 -10.55 10.97
C ALA A 186 4.82 -10.43 10.74
N LEU A 187 5.24 -9.99 9.54
CA LEU A 187 6.65 -9.74 9.25
C LEU A 187 7.21 -8.63 10.15
N ASN A 188 6.48 -7.51 10.28
CA ASN A 188 6.90 -6.41 11.14
C ASN A 188 7.00 -6.83 12.62
N SER A 189 6.02 -7.57 13.12
CA SER A 189 6.04 -8.15 14.48
C SER A 189 7.22 -9.09 14.70
N ALA A 190 7.48 -10.00 13.76
CA ALA A 190 8.59 -10.94 13.85
C ALA A 190 9.97 -10.25 13.90
N ILE A 191 10.10 -9.10 13.22
CA ILE A 191 11.34 -8.33 13.19
C ILE A 191 11.55 -7.58 14.50
N GLN A 192 10.51 -6.95 15.05
CA GLN A 192 10.58 -6.15 16.27
C GLN A 192 11.01 -6.99 17.50
N PRO A 193 11.77 -6.40 18.44
CA PRO A 193 12.07 -7.05 19.70
C PRO A 193 10.83 -7.01 20.62
N GLY A 194 10.27 -8.17 21.01
CA GLY A 194 9.36 -8.22 22.17
C GLY A 194 8.15 -9.15 22.15
N ASP A 195 7.72 -9.71 21.02
CA ASP A 195 6.41 -10.41 20.97
C ASP A 195 6.38 -11.79 21.66
N GLU A 196 7.53 -12.35 22.05
CA GLU A 196 7.60 -13.67 22.73
C GLU A 196 7.69 -13.58 24.26
N HIS A 197 7.96 -12.40 24.85
CA HIS A 197 8.16 -12.30 26.31
C HIS A 197 6.86 -12.21 27.12
N HIS A 198 5.70 -11.97 26.48
CA HIS A 198 4.42 -11.91 27.19
C HIS A 198 3.71 -13.27 27.31
N ALA A 199 3.89 -14.19 26.36
CA ALA A 199 3.23 -15.50 26.41
C ALA A 199 3.83 -16.45 27.48
N LEU A 200 5.09 -16.26 27.87
CA LEU A 200 5.76 -17.09 28.88
C LEU A 200 5.60 -16.57 30.32
N LEU A 201 4.97 -15.40 30.52
CA LEU A 201 4.73 -14.82 31.84
C LEU A 201 3.27 -14.96 32.31
N GLU A 202 2.35 -15.42 31.47
CA GLU A 202 0.94 -15.66 31.85
C GLU A 202 0.60 -17.12 32.24
N GLU A 203 1.51 -18.07 32.06
CA GLU A 203 1.33 -19.47 32.50
C GLU A 203 2.26 -19.87 33.66
N GLN A 204 2.42 -18.99 34.65
CA GLN A 204 2.88 -19.42 35.97
C GLN A 204 1.68 -19.36 36.93
N PRO A 205 0.92 -20.46 37.12
CA PRO A 205 -0.08 -20.49 38.17
C PRO A 205 0.62 -20.33 39.51
N ASP A 206 0.37 -19.18 40.14
CA ASP A 206 0.69 -18.87 41.53
C ASP A 206 0.18 -20.01 42.42
N GLY A 207 1.13 -20.81 42.92
CA GLY A 207 0.83 -22.05 43.63
C GLY A 207 1.96 -22.41 44.59
N LEU A 208 2.51 -21.42 45.29
CA LEU A 208 3.43 -21.63 46.41
C LEU A 208 2.87 -21.00 47.68
N GLU A 209 1.79 -21.58 48.21
CA GLU A 209 1.42 -21.42 49.62
C GLU A 209 1.16 -22.79 50.25
N GLY A 210 1.82 -23.04 51.38
CA GLY A 210 1.50 -24.16 52.26
C GLY A 210 2.65 -25.12 52.57
N ARG A 211 3.79 -24.62 53.07
CA ARG A 211 4.72 -25.46 53.84
C ARG A 211 4.35 -25.34 55.32
N PRO A 212 3.88 -26.40 55.98
CA PRO A 212 3.42 -26.31 57.37
C PRO A 212 4.60 -26.24 58.33
N ASP A 213 4.45 -25.34 59.30
CA ASP A 213 5.29 -25.19 60.48
C ASP A 213 5.46 -26.52 61.22
N THR A 214 6.70 -26.87 61.53
CA THR A 214 7.00 -27.72 62.69
C THR A 214 8.09 -27.07 63.50
N ASP A 215 7.65 -26.68 64.68
CA ASP A 215 8.35 -26.11 65.82
C ASP A 215 9.44 -27.05 66.35
N ALA A 216 10.58 -26.47 66.76
CA ALA A 216 11.26 -26.71 68.04
C ALA A 216 12.78 -26.46 67.96
N THR A 217 13.16 -25.35 68.61
CA THR A 217 14.26 -25.25 69.59
C THR A 217 15.71 -25.54 69.13
N GLU A 218 16.55 -24.51 69.06
CA GLU A 218 17.62 -24.26 70.07
C GLU A 218 18.70 -23.27 69.59
N ARG A 219 18.99 -22.31 70.48
CA ARG A 219 20.29 -21.69 70.77
C ARG A 219 21.01 -20.83 69.72
N ASN A 220 20.89 -19.53 69.97
CA ASN A 220 21.95 -18.50 69.84
C ASN A 220 23.26 -18.96 70.54
N PRO A 221 24.46 -18.71 69.97
CA PRO A 221 25.21 -17.51 70.39
C PRO A 221 26.01 -16.81 69.26
N ARG A 222 25.80 -15.50 69.13
CA ARG A 222 26.80 -14.41 69.19
C ARG A 222 28.25 -14.71 68.75
N ALA A 223 28.68 -14.12 67.63
CA ALA A 223 30.05 -13.59 67.38
C ALA A 223 29.97 -12.62 66.16
N GLU A 224 30.22 -11.32 66.32
CA GLU A 224 31.54 -10.66 66.14
C GLU A 224 31.76 -10.25 64.66
N ARG A 225 31.41 -9.02 64.25
CA ARG A 225 32.19 -7.76 64.29
C ARG A 225 33.45 -7.77 63.42
N THR A 226 33.43 -7.00 62.32
CA THR A 226 34.47 -6.09 61.74
C THR A 226 34.17 -5.90 60.25
N ASP A 227 33.79 -4.73 59.73
CA ASP A 227 34.57 -3.49 59.48
C ASP A 227 35.77 -3.65 58.52
N GLY A 228 35.77 -2.84 57.45
CA GLY A 228 36.88 -2.59 56.51
C GLY A 228 36.35 -2.42 55.08
N ILE A 229 35.93 -1.25 54.58
CA ILE A 229 36.73 -0.05 54.24
C ILE A 229 38.03 -0.38 53.51
N GLY A 230 38.05 -0.06 52.21
CA GLY A 230 39.26 0.10 51.41
C GLY A 230 38.95 0.78 50.07
N PRO A 231 39.11 2.11 49.95
CA PRO A 231 39.09 2.84 48.68
C PRO A 231 40.53 3.05 48.14
N GLY A 232 40.68 3.12 46.83
CA GLY A 232 41.89 3.59 46.15
C GLY A 232 41.66 3.57 44.63
N GLU A 233 41.50 4.72 43.97
CA GLU A 233 42.58 5.52 43.35
C GLU A 233 43.29 4.74 42.21
N ARG A 234 43.62 5.26 41.03
CA ARG A 234 43.57 6.58 40.37
C ARG A 234 44.11 6.36 38.93
N ARG A 235 43.70 7.25 38.02
CA ARG A 235 44.48 7.91 36.94
C ARG A 235 45.02 7.15 35.69
N GLY A 236 44.82 7.87 34.58
CA GLY A 236 45.65 7.97 33.36
C GLY A 236 44.69 8.04 32.15
N LYS A 237 44.39 9.14 31.44
CA LYS A 237 45.18 10.24 30.84
C LYS A 237 46.41 9.77 30.05
N GLU A 238 46.27 9.77 28.73
CA GLU A 238 47.22 10.20 27.67
C GLU A 238 46.48 9.96 26.33
N SER A 239 46.03 10.96 25.58
CA SER A 239 46.76 11.93 24.73
C SER A 239 47.62 11.25 23.66
N GLY A 240 47.06 11.19 22.45
CA GLY A 240 47.70 10.95 21.16
C GLY A 240 46.77 11.45 20.07
#